data_AF-A0A8W8KVT4-F1
#
_entry.id   AF-A0A8W8KVT4-F1
#
_cell.length_a   1.000
_cell.length_b   1.000
_cell.length_c   1.000
_cell.angle_alpha   90.00
_cell.angle_beta   90.00
_cell.angle_gamma   90.00
#
_symmetry.space_group_name_H-M   'P 1'
#
loop_
_entity.id
_entity.type
_entity.pdbx_description
1 polymer ?
#
loop_
_entity_poly.entity_id
_entity_poly.type
_entity_poly.pdbx_seq_one_letter_code
_entity_poly.pdbx_strand_id
1 'polypeptide(L)'
;EKMPLEVAKSKKSNMPYNQQHKYFFFIGPPLLFPVYFQFMLFRHIFTRRLWKDFIVVMAFYVKFFYLYTSMLGLGWALVYYEIMRVLESHWFTWVSQSNHIPMDIDRDTAEPWIRLQMKATCDIEQSFFNDWFTGHLNFQIEHHLFPTMPRHNLYKIQPLVQSLCKKHGIPYQMKTLSQSFIDIVKSLKHSGQLWEAALHAHHVS
;
A
#
# COMPACT_ATOMS: atom_id res chain seq x y z
N GLU A 1 -3.66 1.70 -17.79
CA GLU A 1 -4.66 0.98 -18.63
C GLU A 1 -4.18 -0.28 -19.36
N LYS A 2 -2.93 -0.39 -19.84
CA LYS A 2 -2.47 -1.54 -20.67
C LYS A 2 -2.44 -2.88 -19.92
N MET A 3 -2.04 -2.88 -18.65
CA MET A 3 -1.82 -4.09 -17.87
C MET A 3 -3.10 -4.94 -17.69
N PRO A 4 -4.28 -4.39 -17.34
CA PRO A 4 -5.53 -5.16 -17.31
C PRO A 4 -5.86 -5.89 -18.63
N LEU A 5 -5.61 -5.26 -19.78
CA LEU A 5 -5.85 -5.86 -21.10
C LEU A 5 -4.90 -7.05 -21.33
N GLU A 6 -3.63 -6.91 -20.98
CA GLU A 6 -2.63 -7.98 -21.12
C GLU A 6 -2.93 -9.16 -20.22
N VAL A 7 -3.36 -8.88 -18.98
CA VAL A 7 -3.78 -9.92 -18.03
C VAL A 7 -4.99 -10.68 -18.58
N ALA A 8 -5.99 -9.98 -19.11
CA ALA A 8 -7.16 -10.59 -19.75
C ALA A 8 -6.75 -11.51 -20.92
N LYS A 9 -5.87 -11.04 -21.80
CA LYS A 9 -5.34 -11.84 -22.93
C LYS A 9 -4.57 -13.09 -22.47
N SER A 10 -3.87 -13.01 -21.34
CA SER A 10 -3.00 -14.10 -20.88
C SER A 10 -3.76 -15.34 -20.36
N LYS A 11 -5.07 -15.25 -20.09
CA LYS A 11 -5.92 -16.31 -19.51
C LYS A 11 -5.37 -16.91 -18.19
N LYS A 12 -4.50 -16.22 -17.47
CA LYS A 12 -3.79 -16.79 -16.31
C LYS A 12 -4.63 -16.88 -15.03
N SER A 13 -5.87 -16.42 -14.99
CA SER A 13 -6.64 -16.37 -13.75
C SER A 13 -8.15 -16.42 -13.97
N ASN A 14 -8.83 -17.26 -13.18
CA ASN A 14 -10.28 -17.44 -13.13
C ASN A 14 -10.96 -16.52 -12.10
N MET A 15 -10.22 -15.58 -11.49
CA MET A 15 -10.76 -14.67 -10.49
C MET A 15 -11.69 -13.62 -11.13
N PRO A 16 -12.80 -13.23 -10.46
CA PRO A 16 -13.72 -12.22 -10.99
C PRO A 16 -13.15 -10.80 -10.82
N TYR A 17 -12.11 -10.44 -11.60
CA TYR A 17 -11.39 -9.15 -11.45
C TYR A 17 -12.28 -7.93 -11.64
N ASN A 18 -13.38 -8.02 -12.40
CA ASN A 18 -14.39 -6.97 -12.48
C ASN A 18 -14.97 -6.57 -11.11
N GLN A 19 -14.99 -7.50 -10.16
CA GLN A 19 -15.47 -7.28 -8.80
C GLN A 19 -14.35 -7.05 -7.78
N GLN A 20 -13.10 -6.84 -8.21
CA GLN A 20 -11.96 -6.69 -7.29
C GLN A 20 -12.16 -5.56 -6.27
N HIS A 21 -12.78 -4.45 -6.66
CA HIS A 21 -13.10 -3.35 -5.77
C HIS A 21 -14.05 -3.74 -4.61
N LYS A 22 -14.82 -4.83 -4.74
CA LYS A 22 -15.72 -5.34 -3.70
C LYS A 22 -15.02 -6.25 -2.71
N TYR A 23 -14.15 -7.16 -3.17
CA TYR A 23 -13.55 -8.18 -2.31
C TYR A 23 -12.11 -7.86 -1.88
N PHE A 24 -11.40 -6.96 -2.57
CA PHE A 24 -9.98 -6.67 -2.30
C PHE A 24 -9.77 -6.33 -0.83
N PHE A 25 -10.62 -5.47 -0.25
CA PHE A 25 -10.47 -5.05 1.14
C PHE A 25 -10.89 -6.11 2.17
N PHE A 26 -11.65 -7.13 1.78
CA PHE A 26 -12.02 -8.24 2.66
C PHE A 26 -11.10 -9.46 2.55
N ILE A 27 -10.20 -9.48 1.57
CA ILE A 27 -9.26 -10.58 1.34
C ILE A 27 -7.82 -10.09 1.46
N GLY A 28 -7.44 -9.05 0.73
CA GLY A 28 -6.08 -8.52 0.67
C GLY A 28 -5.55 -8.04 2.03
N PRO A 29 -6.07 -6.92 2.59
CA PRO A 29 -5.63 -6.43 3.89
C PRO A 29 -5.75 -7.48 5.01
N PRO A 30 -6.86 -8.22 5.20
CA PRO A 30 -6.94 -9.25 6.25
C PRO A 30 -5.85 -10.33 6.17
N LEU A 31 -5.30 -10.61 4.99
CA LEU A 31 -4.24 -11.61 4.82
C LEU A 31 -2.82 -11.01 4.80
N LEU A 32 -2.67 -9.70 4.59
CA LEU A 32 -1.35 -9.08 4.41
C LEU A 32 -0.48 -9.16 5.67
N PHE A 33 -0.88 -8.53 6.79
CA PHE A 33 -0.10 -8.54 8.03
C PHE A 33 -0.27 -9.82 8.86
N PRO A 34 -1.48 -10.40 8.99
CA PRO A 34 -1.67 -11.61 9.78
C PRO A 34 -1.03 -12.85 9.17
N VAL A 35 -1.02 -12.96 7.83
CA VAL A 35 -0.57 -14.18 7.14
C VAL A 35 0.70 -13.93 6.34
N TYR A 36 0.65 -13.10 5.30
CA TYR A 36 1.75 -12.95 4.34
C TYR A 36 3.03 -12.42 5.00
N PHE A 37 2.96 -11.34 5.77
CA PHE A 37 4.14 -10.80 6.43
C PHE A 37 4.65 -11.67 7.57
N GLN A 38 3.79 -12.39 8.29
CA GLN A 38 4.24 -13.37 9.27
C GLN A 38 5.02 -14.50 8.61
N PHE A 39 4.47 -15.07 7.54
CA PHE A 39 5.16 -16.09 6.75
C PHE A 39 6.49 -15.57 6.23
N MET A 40 6.52 -14.37 5.64
CA MET A 40 7.73 -13.78 5.09
C MET A 40 8.78 -13.46 6.15
N LEU A 41 8.37 -12.99 7.33
CA LEU A 41 9.23 -12.74 8.48
C LEU A 41 9.93 -14.02 8.91
N PHE A 42 9.18 -15.08 9.22
CA PHE A 42 9.75 -16.36 9.64
C PHE A 42 10.60 -16.98 8.53
N ARG A 43 10.12 -16.97 7.28
CA ARG A 43 10.90 -17.43 6.13
C ARG A 43 12.23 -16.70 6.04
N HIS A 44 12.26 -15.38 6.19
CA HIS A 44 13.49 -14.59 6.17
C HIS A 44 14.41 -14.96 7.34
N ILE A 45 13.89 -15.01 8.57
CA ILE A 45 14.64 -15.39 9.77
C ILE A 45 15.31 -16.75 9.60
N PHE A 46 14.57 -17.77 9.18
CA PHE A 46 15.09 -19.13 9.05
C PHE A 46 16.06 -19.27 7.87
N THR A 47 15.75 -18.66 6.71
CA THR A 47 16.64 -18.73 5.53
C THR A 47 17.96 -17.99 5.75
N ARG A 48 17.94 -16.88 6.50
CA ARG A 48 19.11 -16.06 6.80
C ARG A 48 19.78 -16.42 8.13
N ARG A 49 19.23 -17.39 8.87
CA ARG A 49 19.71 -17.85 10.18
C ARG A 49 19.84 -16.70 11.21
N LEU A 50 18.86 -15.79 11.21
CA LEU A 50 18.84 -14.61 12.09
C LEU A 50 18.27 -14.97 13.46
N TRP A 51 19.01 -15.78 14.23
CA TRP A 51 18.54 -16.31 15.51
C TRP A 51 18.30 -15.24 16.58
N LYS A 52 19.04 -14.11 16.52
CA LYS A 52 18.78 -12.97 17.40
C LYS A 52 17.40 -12.38 17.15
N ASP A 53 17.04 -12.19 15.87
CA ASP A 53 15.73 -11.68 15.47
C ASP A 53 14.63 -12.68 15.85
N PHE A 54 14.88 -13.98 15.69
CA PHE A 54 13.96 -15.03 16.15
C PHE A 54 13.67 -14.91 17.65
N ILE A 55 14.71 -14.77 18.48
CA ILE A 55 14.56 -14.62 19.93
C ILE A 55 13.75 -13.37 20.26
N VAL A 56 14.00 -12.24 19.60
CA VAL A 56 13.26 -10.99 19.83
C VAL A 56 11.79 -11.13 19.44
N VAL A 57 11.50 -11.75 18.29
CA VAL A 57 10.13 -12.02 17.83
C VAL A 57 9.40 -12.97 18.78
N MET A 58 10.05 -14.05 19.20
CA MET A 58 9.46 -14.98 20.17
C MET A 58 9.25 -14.34 21.54
N ALA A 59 10.17 -13.49 21.99
CA ALA A 59 10.01 -12.74 23.23
C ALA A 59 8.81 -11.79 23.16
N PHE A 60 8.55 -11.15 22.02
CA PHE A 60 7.32 -10.38 21.81
C PHE A 60 6.07 -11.25 21.98
N TYR A 61 6.00 -12.41 21.32
CA TYR A 61 4.84 -13.32 21.43
C TYR A 61 4.65 -13.83 22.86
N VAL A 62 5.71 -14.31 23.50
CA VAL A 62 5.67 -14.77 24.90
C VAL A 62 5.20 -13.66 25.81
N LYS A 63 5.74 -12.44 25.69
CA LYS A 63 5.32 -11.29 26.50
C LYS A 63 3.86 -10.95 26.25
N PHE A 64 3.42 -10.90 25.00
CA PHE A 64 2.03 -10.62 24.66
C PHE A 64 1.09 -11.65 25.29
N PHE A 65 1.31 -12.94 25.04
CA PHE A 65 0.43 -13.98 25.59
C PHE A 65 0.51 -14.06 27.12
N TYR A 66 1.68 -13.85 27.72
CA TYR A 66 1.80 -13.78 29.18
C TYR A 66 0.95 -12.66 29.79
N LEU A 67 0.95 -11.46 29.18
CA LEU A 67 0.19 -10.31 29.67
C LEU A 67 -1.32 -10.46 29.48
N TYR A 68 -1.76 -10.96 28.32
CA TYR A 68 -3.19 -10.95 27.97
C TYR A 68 -3.93 -12.25 28.31
N THR A 69 -3.25 -13.39 28.41
CA THR A 69 -3.92 -14.67 28.69
C THR A 69 -4.50 -14.72 30.10
N SER A 70 -3.85 -14.09 31.09
CA SER A 70 -4.37 -14.04 32.47
C SER A 70 -5.66 -13.24 32.58
N MET A 71 -5.84 -12.22 31.74
CA MET A 71 -7.01 -11.34 31.74
C MET A 71 -8.14 -11.84 30.83
N LEU A 72 -7.80 -12.38 29.65
CA LEU A 72 -8.77 -12.71 28.60
C LEU A 72 -8.99 -14.23 28.44
N GLY A 73 -8.06 -15.06 28.92
CA GLY A 73 -7.94 -16.45 28.50
C GLY A 73 -7.29 -16.58 27.11
N LEU A 74 -6.77 -17.77 26.79
CA LEU A 74 -5.97 -17.99 25.58
C LEU A 74 -6.75 -17.71 24.29
N GLY A 75 -8.00 -18.17 24.21
CA GLY A 75 -8.84 -17.98 23.02
C GLY A 75 -9.09 -16.50 22.71
N TRP A 76 -9.46 -15.71 23.73
CA TRP A 76 -9.69 -14.28 23.54
C TRP A 76 -8.42 -13.48 23.37
N ALA A 77 -7.29 -13.90 23.95
CA ALA A 77 -5.99 -13.29 23.67
C ALA A 77 -5.60 -13.45 22.19
N LEU A 78 -5.87 -14.61 21.58
CA LEU A 78 -5.68 -14.84 20.15
C LEU A 78 -6.60 -13.95 19.31
N VAL A 79 -7.90 -13.90 19.65
CA VAL A 79 -8.87 -13.03 18.95
C VAL A 79 -8.44 -11.55 19.04
N TYR A 80 -8.02 -11.11 20.23
CA TYR A 80 -7.54 -9.75 20.45
C TYR A 80 -6.30 -9.43 19.59
N TYR A 81 -5.32 -10.33 19.56
CA TYR A 81 -4.15 -10.19 18.69
C TYR A 81 -4.56 -10.06 17.22
N GLU A 82 -5.39 -10.98 16.72
CA GLU A 82 -5.80 -10.99 15.32
C GLU A 82 -6.60 -9.75 14.94
N ILE A 83 -7.50 -9.26 15.80
CA ILE A 83 -8.21 -8.00 15.56
C ILE A 83 -7.21 -6.84 15.38
N MET A 84 -6.21 -6.72 16.25
CA MET A 84 -5.21 -5.66 16.15
C MET A 84 -4.39 -5.77 14.87
N ARG A 85 -3.98 -6.99 14.48
CA ARG A 85 -3.24 -7.22 13.24
C ARG A 85 -4.07 -6.94 12.00
N VAL A 86 -5.35 -7.28 12.00
CA VAL A 86 -6.28 -6.96 10.91
C VAL A 86 -6.48 -5.45 10.81
N LEU A 87 -6.68 -4.74 11.93
CA LEU A 87 -6.83 -3.27 11.93
C LEU A 87 -5.58 -2.56 11.41
N GLU A 88 -4.40 -2.96 11.89
CA GLU A 88 -3.11 -2.46 11.40
C GLU A 88 -2.96 -2.68 9.89
N SER A 89 -3.32 -3.88 9.42
CA SER A 89 -3.23 -4.25 8.00
C SER A 89 -4.12 -3.39 7.10
N HIS A 90 -5.34 -3.09 7.54
CA HIS A 90 -6.25 -2.20 6.82
C HIS A 90 -5.73 -0.78 6.80
N TRP A 91 -5.38 -0.25 7.97
CA TRP A 91 -4.83 1.10 8.08
C TRP A 91 -3.59 1.26 7.19
N PHE A 92 -2.64 0.32 7.28
CA PHE A 92 -1.42 0.35 6.47
C PHE A 92 -1.73 0.24 4.97
N THR A 93 -2.63 -0.65 4.55
CA THR A 93 -2.98 -0.77 3.14
C THR A 93 -3.62 0.51 2.62
N TRP A 94 -4.59 1.09 3.32
CA TRP A 94 -5.24 2.33 2.88
C TRP A 94 -4.24 3.49 2.77
N VAL A 95 -3.41 3.67 3.80
CA VAL A 95 -2.44 4.77 3.85
C VAL A 95 -1.29 4.57 2.85
N SER A 96 -0.68 3.38 2.78
CA SER A 96 0.45 3.15 1.87
C SER A 96 0.03 3.20 0.40
N GLN A 97 -1.20 2.80 0.09
CA GLN A 97 -1.65 2.73 -1.29
C GLN A 97 -2.27 4.04 -1.81
N SER A 98 -2.63 4.99 -0.93
CA SER A 98 -3.29 6.24 -1.32
C SER A 98 -2.48 7.10 -2.28
N ASN A 99 -1.16 6.93 -2.27
CA ASN A 99 -0.23 7.70 -3.06
C ASN A 99 0.13 7.04 -4.40
N HIS A 100 -0.15 5.74 -4.57
CA HIS A 100 0.33 4.94 -5.71
C HIS A 100 -0.77 4.30 -6.55
N ILE A 101 -1.76 3.64 -5.95
CA ILE A 101 -2.84 2.97 -6.72
C ILE A 101 -3.64 3.96 -7.59
N PRO A 102 -3.88 5.20 -7.14
CA PRO A 102 -4.53 6.21 -7.98
C PRO A 102 -3.69 6.72 -9.16
N MET A 103 -2.42 6.31 -9.27
CA MET A 103 -1.48 6.87 -10.24
C MET A 103 -1.36 5.98 -11.48
N ASP A 104 -1.22 6.62 -12.64
CA ASP A 104 -1.02 5.90 -13.90
C ASP A 104 0.44 5.43 -14.04
N ILE A 105 0.67 4.20 -13.61
CA ILE A 105 1.92 3.49 -13.84
C ILE A 105 1.74 2.56 -15.03
N ASP A 106 2.54 2.78 -16.07
CA ASP A 106 2.64 1.91 -17.24
C ASP A 106 4.01 1.20 -17.24
N ARG A 107 4.26 0.36 -18.25
CA ARG A 107 5.59 -0.20 -18.49
C ARG A 107 6.64 0.91 -18.58
N ASP A 108 7.86 0.57 -18.21
CA ASP A 108 9.00 1.49 -18.31
C ASP A 108 9.17 1.98 -19.75
N THR A 109 8.96 3.28 -19.96
CA THR A 109 9.15 3.98 -21.23
C THR A 109 10.45 4.76 -21.27
N ALA A 110 11.42 4.44 -20.40
CA ALA A 110 12.67 5.16 -20.21
C ALA A 110 12.44 6.65 -19.86
N GLU A 111 11.39 6.95 -19.08
CA GLU A 111 11.16 8.31 -18.61
C GLU A 111 12.29 8.77 -17.68
N PRO A 112 12.71 10.05 -17.74
CA PRO A 112 13.67 10.60 -16.79
C PRO A 112 13.23 10.36 -15.34
N TRP A 113 14.15 9.93 -14.49
CA TRP A 113 13.84 9.44 -13.15
C TRP A 113 12.94 10.37 -12.31
N ILE A 114 13.21 11.69 -12.32
CA ILE A 114 12.38 12.66 -11.58
C ILE A 114 10.93 12.64 -12.09
N ARG A 115 10.73 12.67 -13.42
CA ARG A 115 9.38 12.64 -14.00
C ARG A 115 8.66 11.34 -13.67
N LEU A 116 9.39 10.22 -13.69
CA LEU A 116 8.86 8.92 -13.30
C LEU A 116 8.37 8.93 -11.84
N GLN A 117 9.18 9.42 -10.89
CA GLN A 117 8.77 9.48 -9.49
C GLN A 117 7.55 10.39 -9.27
N MET A 118 7.52 11.56 -9.91
CA MET A 118 6.40 12.51 -9.85
C MET A 118 5.11 11.98 -10.50
N LYS A 119 5.23 11.07 -11.48
CA LYS A 119 4.08 10.46 -12.17
C LYS A 119 3.56 9.23 -11.46
N ALA A 120 4.45 8.46 -10.83
CA ALA A 120 4.11 7.22 -10.12
C ALA A 120 3.61 7.46 -8.68
N THR A 121 3.68 8.70 -8.20
CA THR A 121 3.30 9.07 -6.83
C THR A 121 2.50 10.37 -6.81
N CYS A 122 1.64 10.52 -5.82
CA CYS A 122 1.07 11.81 -5.43
C CYS A 122 1.21 12.01 -3.93
N ASP A 123 1.05 13.24 -3.47
CA ASP A 123 1.03 13.60 -2.06
C ASP A 123 -0.40 13.71 -1.52
N ILE A 124 -0.52 13.57 -0.19
CA ILE A 124 -1.72 13.91 0.54
C ILE A 124 -1.50 15.25 1.24
N GLU A 125 -2.53 16.10 1.24
CA GLU A 125 -2.49 17.40 1.91
C GLU A 125 -1.91 17.31 3.32
N GLN A 126 -1.02 18.24 3.64
CA GLN A 126 -0.51 18.35 4.99
C GLN A 126 -1.60 18.87 5.94
N SER A 127 -1.79 18.17 7.05
CA SER A 127 -2.44 18.69 8.25
C SER A 127 -1.91 17.96 9.47
N PHE A 128 -2.08 18.52 10.66
CA PHE A 128 -1.72 17.83 11.90
C PHE A 128 -2.34 16.42 11.98
N PHE A 129 -3.61 16.31 11.56
CA PHE A 129 -4.30 15.02 11.52
C PHE A 129 -3.68 14.08 10.48
N ASN A 130 -3.46 14.52 9.23
CA ASN A 130 -2.91 13.65 8.18
C ASN A 130 -1.48 13.21 8.51
N ASP A 131 -0.65 14.11 9.05
CA ASP A 131 0.73 13.81 9.43
C ASP A 131 0.77 12.72 10.51
N TRP A 132 -0.10 12.82 11.54
CA TRP A 132 -0.24 11.81 12.58
C TRP A 132 -0.86 10.51 12.06
N PHE A 133 -2.01 10.60 11.38
CA PHE A 133 -2.80 9.46 10.94
C PHE A 133 -2.08 8.62 9.88
N THR A 134 -1.24 9.22 9.04
CA THR A 134 -0.48 8.51 8.01
C THR A 134 0.95 8.18 8.44
N GLY A 135 1.42 8.72 9.57
CA GLY A 135 2.81 8.56 10.01
C GLY A 135 3.84 9.17 9.05
N HIS A 136 3.50 10.29 8.42
CA HIS A 136 4.21 10.97 7.33
C HIS A 136 4.25 10.25 5.98
N LEU A 137 3.37 9.25 5.76
CA LEU A 137 3.22 8.64 4.44
C LEU A 137 2.49 9.57 3.44
N ASN A 138 2.02 10.74 3.87
CA ASN A 138 1.45 11.77 3.00
C ASN A 138 2.45 12.49 2.08
N PHE A 139 3.76 12.34 2.29
CA PHE A 139 4.83 13.01 1.53
C PHE A 139 5.58 12.03 0.60
N GLN A 140 4.87 11.32 -0.27
CA GLN A 140 5.51 10.28 -1.11
C GLN A 140 6.34 10.87 -2.24
N ILE A 141 5.97 12.03 -2.78
CA ILE A 141 6.78 12.70 -3.80
C ILE A 141 8.17 12.98 -3.23
N GLU A 142 8.24 13.61 -2.06
CA GLU A 142 9.50 13.95 -1.40
C GLU A 142 10.26 12.70 -0.97
N HIS A 143 9.55 11.67 -0.48
CA HIS A 143 10.18 10.40 -0.13
C HIS A 143 10.85 9.75 -1.34
N HIS A 144 10.20 9.74 -2.50
CA HIS A 144 10.75 9.16 -3.71
C HIS A 144 11.89 10.00 -4.31
N LEU A 145 11.81 11.34 -4.22
CA LEU A 145 12.89 12.22 -4.66
C LEU A 145 14.11 12.18 -3.73
N PHE A 146 13.89 11.96 -2.43
CA PHE A 146 14.93 11.97 -1.41
C PHE A 146 14.78 10.77 -0.45
N PRO A 147 15.00 9.52 -0.92
CA PRO A 147 14.67 8.31 -0.17
C PRO A 147 15.50 8.11 1.09
N THR A 148 16.67 8.75 1.17
CA THR A 148 17.54 8.73 2.36
C THR A 148 17.18 9.81 3.37
N MET A 149 16.24 10.71 3.06
CA MET A 149 15.81 11.77 3.98
C MET A 149 14.96 11.20 5.11
N PRO A 150 15.25 11.54 6.39
CA PRO A 150 14.38 11.16 7.49
C PRO A 150 12.97 11.71 7.29
N ARG A 151 11.96 10.86 7.51
CA ARG A 151 10.54 11.21 7.28
C ARG A 151 10.07 12.50 7.96
N HIS A 152 10.65 12.86 9.10
CA HIS A 152 10.30 14.08 9.84
C HIS A 152 10.86 15.36 9.18
N ASN A 153 11.61 15.26 8.09
CA ASN A 153 12.08 16.42 7.32
C ASN A 153 11.33 16.59 5.99
N LEU A 154 10.49 15.64 5.58
CA LEU A 154 9.80 15.69 4.28
C LEU A 154 8.87 16.91 4.18
N TYR A 155 8.13 17.22 5.25
CA TYR A 155 7.28 18.42 5.29
C TYR A 155 8.06 19.74 5.09
N LYS A 156 9.35 19.77 5.46
CA LYS A 156 10.20 20.96 5.29
C LYS A 156 10.60 21.18 3.83
N ILE A 157 10.78 20.09 3.08
CA ILE A 157 11.20 20.16 1.68
C ILE A 157 10.03 20.18 0.70
N GLN A 158 8.84 19.73 1.10
CA GLN A 158 7.62 19.80 0.30
C GLN A 158 7.40 21.17 -0.39
N PRO A 159 7.43 22.32 0.32
CA PRO A 159 7.27 23.63 -0.33
C PRO A 159 8.41 23.97 -1.32
N LEU A 160 9.62 23.45 -1.09
CA LEU A 160 10.76 23.64 -2.01
C LEU A 160 10.58 22.83 -3.29
N VAL A 161 10.11 21.57 -3.17
CA VAL A 161 9.79 20.71 -4.31
C VAL A 161 8.64 21.29 -5.12
N GLN A 162 7.57 21.77 -4.47
CA GLN A 162 6.46 22.45 -5.14
C GLN A 162 6.92 23.70 -5.91
N SER A 163 7.76 24.53 -5.29
CA SER A 163 8.35 25.72 -5.93
C SER A 163 9.18 25.36 -7.16
N LEU A 164 10.01 24.31 -7.06
CA LEU A 164 10.81 23.81 -8.18
C LEU A 164 9.91 23.26 -9.30
N CYS A 165 8.88 22.49 -8.96
CA CYS A 165 7.91 21.97 -9.92
C CYS A 165 7.22 23.12 -10.67
N LYS A 166 6.76 24.14 -9.95
CA LYS A 166 6.16 25.35 -10.53
C LYS A 166 7.13 26.09 -11.46
N LYS A 167 8.39 26.25 -11.07
CA LYS A 167 9.44 26.90 -11.88
C LYS A 167 9.67 26.18 -13.21
N HIS A 168 9.58 24.85 -13.22
CA HIS A 168 9.86 24.02 -14.40
C HIS A 168 8.59 23.55 -15.14
N GLY A 169 7.41 24.02 -14.75
CA GLY A 169 6.14 23.60 -15.36
C GLY A 169 5.84 22.10 -15.18
N ILE A 170 6.34 21.49 -14.10
CA ILE A 170 6.11 20.09 -13.78
C ILE A 170 4.88 20.00 -12.86
N PRO A 171 3.87 19.17 -13.18
CA PRO A 171 2.73 18.96 -12.30
C PRO A 171 3.17 18.35 -10.96
N TYR A 172 2.76 18.98 -9.87
CA TYR A 172 2.86 18.43 -8.52
C TYR A 172 1.46 17.92 -8.12
N GLN A 173 1.31 16.62 -7.93
CA GLN A 173 0.00 16.03 -7.62
C GLN A 173 -0.19 15.95 -6.11
N MET A 174 -1.20 16.66 -5.61
CA MET A 174 -1.63 16.61 -4.21
C MET A 174 -3.13 16.38 -4.15
N LYS A 175 -3.57 15.56 -3.19
CA LYS A 175 -4.98 15.19 -3.01
C LYS A 175 -5.37 15.29 -1.55
N THR A 176 -6.66 15.47 -1.28
CA THR A 176 -7.19 15.25 0.07
C THR A 176 -7.09 13.76 0.42
N LEU A 177 -7.03 13.44 1.72
CA LEU A 177 -6.99 12.05 2.18
C LEU A 177 -8.23 11.26 1.71
N SER A 178 -9.41 11.88 1.82
CA SER A 178 -10.68 11.28 1.40
C SER A 178 -10.73 11.04 -0.10
N GLN A 179 -10.28 12.00 -0.91
CA GLN A 179 -10.22 11.85 -2.36
C GLN A 179 -9.30 10.68 -2.74
N SER A 180 -8.15 10.55 -2.09
CA SER A 180 -7.19 9.49 -2.41
C SER A 180 -7.73 8.09 -2.05
N PHE A 181 -8.48 7.97 -0.96
CA PHE A 181 -9.18 6.72 -0.63
C PHE A 181 -10.28 6.40 -1.66
N ILE A 182 -11.08 7.39 -2.06
CA ILE A 182 -12.08 7.21 -3.11
C ILE A 182 -11.42 6.75 -4.42
N ASP A 183 -10.28 7.35 -4.77
CA ASP A 183 -9.55 7.04 -5.98
C ASP A 183 -9.00 5.61 -5.98
N ILE A 184 -8.56 5.05 -4.84
CA ILE A 184 -8.17 3.64 -4.75
C ILE A 184 -9.33 2.73 -5.22
N VAL A 185 -10.54 2.94 -4.68
CA VAL A 185 -11.71 2.12 -5.03
C VAL A 185 -12.08 2.31 -6.49
N LYS A 186 -12.04 3.55 -6.99
CA LYS A 186 -12.30 3.86 -8.41
C LYS A 186 -11.28 3.18 -9.33
N SER A 187 -9.98 3.24 -9.02
CA SER A 187 -8.92 2.58 -9.78
C SER A 187 -9.11 1.07 -9.84
N LEU A 188 -9.42 0.43 -8.71
CA LEU A 188 -9.72 -1.00 -8.65
C LEU A 188 -10.95 -1.36 -9.50
N LYS A 189 -12.00 -0.55 -9.44
CA LYS A 189 -13.22 -0.76 -10.23
C LYS A 189 -12.94 -0.60 -11.72
N HIS A 190 -12.29 0.50 -12.10
CA HIS A 190 -11.96 0.82 -13.48
C HIS A 190 -11.04 -0.23 -14.11
N SER A 191 -9.97 -0.62 -13.40
CA SER A 191 -9.09 -1.70 -13.84
C SER A 191 -9.84 -3.03 -14.02
N GLY A 192 -10.82 -3.32 -13.17
CA GLY A 192 -11.65 -4.52 -13.29
C GLY A 192 -12.55 -4.49 -14.52
N GLN A 193 -13.14 -3.33 -14.82
CA GLN A 193 -13.97 -3.12 -16.01
C GLN A 193 -13.17 -3.23 -17.30
N LEU A 194 -11.96 -2.65 -17.35
CA LEU A 194 -11.06 -2.78 -18.50
C LEU A 194 -10.68 -4.24 -18.75
N TRP A 195 -10.40 -5.00 -17.68
CA TRP A 195 -10.12 -6.43 -17.79
C TRP A 195 -11.31 -7.23 -18.35
N GLU A 196 -12.52 -6.98 -17.85
CA GLU A 196 -13.75 -7.66 -18.30
C GLU A 196 -14.09 -7.34 -19.76
N ALA A 197 -14.02 -6.06 -20.14
CA ALA A 197 -14.23 -5.64 -21.52
C ALA A 197 -13.24 -6.31 -22.48
N ALA A 198 -11.96 -6.39 -22.10
CA ALA A 198 -10.94 -7.08 -22.87
C ALA A 198 -11.18 -8.58 -22.96
N LEU A 199 -11.59 -9.23 -21.86
CA LEU A 199 -11.94 -10.64 -21.85
C LEU A 199 -13.08 -10.92 -22.82
N HIS A 200 -14.19 -10.18 -22.76
CA HIS A 200 -15.31 -10.37 -23.69
C HIS A 200 -14.91 -10.15 -25.15
N ALA A 201 -14.12 -9.11 -25.45
CA ALA A 201 -13.66 -8.83 -26.82
C ALA A 201 -12.78 -9.95 -27.40
N HIS A 202 -12.04 -10.68 -26.55
CA HIS A 202 -11.16 -11.78 -26.99
C HIS A 202 -11.82 -13.17 -27.00
N HIS A 203 -12.99 -13.31 -26.40
CA HIS A 203 -13.69 -14.59 -26.26
C HIS A 203 -14.99 -14.70 -27.08
N VAL A 204 -15.45 -13.58 -27.66
CA VAL A 204 -16.62 -13.53 -28.55
C VAL A 204 -16.21 -13.43 -30.04
N SER A 205 -14.90 -13.41 -30.33
CA SER A 205 -14.33 -13.54 -31.69
C SER A 205 -13.84 -14.96 -31.95
#